data_AF-A0A7L3PYF2-F1
#
_entry.id   AF-A0A7L3PYF2-F1
#
_cell.length_a   1.000
_cell.length_b   1.000
_cell.length_c   1.000
_cell.angle_alpha   90.00
_cell.angle_beta   90.00
_cell.angle_gamma   90.00
#
_symmetry.space_group_name_H-M   'P 1'
#
loop_
_entity.id
_entity.type
_entity.pdbx_description
1 polymer ?
#
loop_
_entity_poly.entity_id
_entity_poly.type
_entity_poly.pdbx_seq_one_letter_code
_entity_poly.pdbx_strand_id
1 'polypeptide(L)' 'KVLHGNEIVLNMYSKLVLRFPGIFNFLSGSSVETNVTSHIAVTQDTPGDLKLVIKDCNNLLGGFSVNLRKG' A
#
# COMPACT_ATOMS: atom_id res chain seq x y z
N LYS A 1 -10.08 -10.87 22.32
CA LYS A 1 -8.66 -11.19 22.65
C LYS A 1 -7.95 -11.53 21.34
N VAL A 2 -6.83 -10.90 20.98
CA VAL A 2 -6.13 -11.21 19.70
C VAL A 2 -5.63 -12.66 19.77
N LEU A 3 -5.95 -13.47 18.77
CA LEU A 3 -5.45 -14.85 18.73
C LEU A 3 -3.97 -14.79 18.35
N HIS A 4 -3.09 -15.18 19.29
CA HIS A 4 -1.66 -15.23 19.04
C HIS A 4 -1.39 -16.28 17.94
N GLY A 5 -0.90 -15.85 16.78
CA GLY A 5 -0.40 -16.74 15.73
C GLY A 5 -0.88 -16.47 14.30
N ASN A 6 -1.91 -15.64 14.08
CA ASN A 6 -2.50 -15.46 12.74
C ASN A 6 -2.51 -13.99 12.32
N GLU A 7 -1.34 -13.44 12.03
CA GLU A 7 -1.22 -12.14 11.37
C GLU A 7 -1.06 -12.34 9.86
N ILE A 8 -1.92 -11.68 9.08
CA ILE A 8 -1.86 -11.66 7.63
C ILE A 8 -1.20 -10.34 7.23
N VAL A 9 -0.09 -10.44 6.51
CA VAL A 9 0.58 -9.27 5.94
C VAL A 9 0.22 -9.14 4.47
N LEU A 10 -0.38 -8.01 4.09
CA LEU A 10 -0.79 -7.69 2.74
C LEU A 10 0.15 -6.62 2.19
N ASN A 11 0.96 -6.97 1.19
CA ASN A 11 1.88 -6.05 0.53
C ASN A 11 1.42 -5.80 -0.90
N MET A 12 1.17 -4.55 -1.23
CA MET A 12 0.72 -4.10 -2.54
C MET A 12 1.67 -3.02 -3.08
N TYR A 13 2.32 -3.32 -4.19
CA TYR A 13 3.12 -2.36 -4.94
C TYR A 13 2.33 -1.84 -6.14
N SER A 14 2.33 -0.53 -6.34
CA SER A 14 1.73 0.11 -7.51
C SER A 14 2.67 1.16 -8.10
N LYS A 15 2.73 1.19 -9.43
CA LYS A 15 3.54 2.14 -10.20
C LYS A 15 2.71 2.76 -11.32
N LEU A 16 2.56 4.07 -11.27
CA LEU A 16 1.92 4.87 -12.30
C LEU A 16 2.99 5.56 -13.14
N VAL A 17 3.00 5.33 -14.46
CA VAL A 17 3.90 6.01 -15.40
C VAL A 17 3.12 7.08 -16.16
N LEU A 18 3.60 8.31 -16.09
CA LEU A 18 2.97 9.45 -16.73
C LEU A 18 3.48 9.59 -18.18
N ARG A 19 2.55 9.74 -19.11
CA ARG A 19 2.83 9.97 -20.54
C ARG A 19 2.18 11.28 -20.94
N PHE A 20 2.99 12.29 -21.21
CA PHE A 20 2.51 13.62 -21.55
C PHE A 20 2.79 13.93 -23.03
N PRO A 21 1.77 14.27 -23.83
CA PRO A 21 1.99 14.71 -25.19
C PRO A 21 2.50 16.16 -25.26
N GLY A 22 3.06 16.54 -26.41
CA GLY A 22 3.40 17.93 -26.73
C GLY A 22 4.55 18.51 -25.91
N ILE A 23 4.42 19.76 -25.48
CA ILE A 23 5.49 20.52 -24.79
C ILE A 23 5.91 19.91 -23.44
N PHE A 24 5.10 19.02 -22.86
CA PHE A 24 5.40 18.33 -21.61
C PHE A 24 6.03 16.94 -21.83
N ASN A 25 6.37 16.58 -23.06
CA ASN A 25 7.00 15.29 -23.36
C ASN A 25 8.35 15.09 -22.64
N PHE A 26 9.01 16.18 -22.22
CA PHE A 26 10.22 16.10 -21.39
C PHE A 26 9.96 15.46 -20.00
N LEU A 27 8.71 15.47 -19.53
CA LEU A 27 8.28 14.80 -18.29
C LEU A 27 7.79 13.37 -18.55
N SER A 28 7.64 12.95 -19.81
CA SER A 28 7.18 11.61 -20.17
C SER A 28 8.16 10.56 -19.66
N GLY A 29 7.63 9.61 -18.89
CA GLY A 29 8.44 8.62 -18.17
C GLY A 29 8.68 8.99 -16.71
N SER A 30 8.16 10.12 -16.23
CA SER A 30 7.99 10.33 -14.79
C SER A 30 7.05 9.27 -14.23
N SER A 31 7.29 8.85 -12.99
CA SER A 31 6.46 7.83 -12.36
C SER A 31 6.22 8.11 -10.89
N VAL A 32 5.08 7.63 -10.42
CA VAL A 32 4.73 7.63 -9.00
C VAL A 32 4.64 6.17 -8.58
N GLU A 33 5.42 5.81 -7.57
CA GLU A 33 5.44 4.47 -6.99
C GLU A 33 4.87 4.55 -5.58
N THR A 34 3.99 3.63 -5.23
CA THR A 34 3.43 3.52 -3.88
C THR A 34 3.54 2.08 -3.42
N ASN A 35 4.01 1.91 -2.19
CA ASN A 35 4.04 0.62 -1.52
C ASN A 35 3.04 0.68 -0.35
N VAL A 36 2.08 -0.22 -0.36
CA VAL A 36 1.07 -0.33 0.68
C VAL A 36 1.28 -1.63 1.43
N THR A 37 1.62 -1.55 2.71
CA THR A 37 1.77 -2.72 3.57
C THR A 37 0.72 -2.67 4.69
N SER A 38 -0.14 -3.69 4.74
CA SER A 38 -1.21 -3.81 5.73
C SER A 38 -0.96 -5.01 6.63
N HIS A 39 -1.14 -4.81 7.92
CA HIS A 39 -1.05 -5.85 8.93
C HIS A 39 -2.46 -6.16 9.44
N ILE A 40 -2.96 -7.35 9.16
CA ILE A 40 -4.32 -7.78 9.53
C ILE A 40 -4.20 -8.84 10.63
N ALA A 41 -4.81 -8.58 11.77
CA ALA A 41 -4.95 -9.55 12.85
C ALA A 41 -6.22 -10.38 12.68
N VAL A 42 -6.15 -11.66 13.04
CA VAL A 42 -7.35 -12.41 13.41
C VAL A 42 -7.61 -12.22 14.90
N THR A 43 -8.82 -11.79 15.23
CA THR A 43 -9.30 -11.60 16.61
C THR A 43 -10.54 -12.43 16.85
N GLN A 44 -10.80 -12.72 18.12
CA GLN A 44 -12.00 -13.41 18.54
C GLN A 44 -12.53 -12.73 19.81
N ASP A 45 -13.75 -12.20 19.71
CA ASP A 45 -14.45 -11.58 20.83
C ASP A 45 -15.32 -12.61 21.56
N THR A 46 -16.03 -13.43 20.78
CA THR A 46 -16.87 -14.53 21.26
C THR A 46 -16.31 -15.85 20.71
N PRO A 47 -16.24 -16.94 21.51
CA PRO A 47 -15.82 -18.24 21.00
C PRO A 47 -16.64 -18.65 19.77
N GLY A 48 -15.96 -18.96 18.66
CA GLY A 48 -16.56 -19.29 17.37
C GLY A 48 -16.69 -18.12 16.38
N ASP A 49 -16.59 -16.86 16.82
CA ASP A 49 -16.74 -15.68 15.96
C ASP A 49 -15.37 -15.03 15.67
N LEU A 50 -14.80 -15.36 14.51
CA LEU A 50 -13.50 -14.86 14.06
C LEU A 50 -13.68 -13.54 13.28
N LYS A 51 -12.91 -12.53 13.66
CA LYS A 51 -12.92 -11.21 13.03
C LYS A 51 -11.54 -10.84 12.49
N LEU A 52 -11.51 -10.28 11.30
CA LEU A 52 -10.32 -9.68 10.72
C LEU A 52 -10.26 -8.20 11.08
N VAL A 53 -9.16 -7.77 11.68
CA VAL A 53 -8.97 -6.39 12.13
C VAL A 53 -7.66 -5.87 11.56
N ILE A 54 -7.71 -4.74 10.87
CA ILE A 54 -6.49 -4.05 10.42
C ILE A 54 -5.82 -3.48 11.66
N LYS A 55 -4.59 -3.93 11.96
CA LYS A 55 -3.82 -3.50 13.13
C LYS A 55 -3.36 -2.06 13.02
N ASP A 56 -3.00 -1.63 11.82
CA ASP A 56 -2.34 -0.35 11.64
C ASP A 56 -2.75 0.31 10.32
N CYS A 57 -3.65 1.29 10.40
CA CYS A 57 -4.05 2.09 9.23
C CYS A 57 -3.07 3.23 8.91
N ASN A 58 -2.27 3.66 9.89
CA ASN A 58 -1.37 4.82 9.71
C ASN A 58 -0.13 4.45 8.89
N ASN A 59 0.29 3.19 8.96
CA ASN A 59 1.41 2.64 8.18
C ASN A 59 0.97 1.95 6.87
N LEU A 60 -0.32 2.05 6.50
CA LEU A 60 -0.84 1.45 5.26
C LEU A 60 -0.09 1.98 4.04
N LEU A 61 0.13 3.29 3.96
CA LEU A 61 0.91 3.89 2.88
C LEU A 61 2.35 4.06 3.36
N GLY A 62 3.23 3.14 2.94
CA GLY A 62 4.68 3.18 3.24
C GLY A 62 5.44 4.33 2.58
N GLY A 63 4.73 5.32 2.04
CA GLY A 63 5.25 6.44 1.28
C GLY A 63 4.96 6.32 -0.22
N PHE A 64 4.86 7.48 -0.87
CA PHE A 64 4.86 7.58 -2.32
C PHE A 64 6.22 8.13 -2.77
N SER A 65 6.83 7.47 -3.75
CA SER A 65 8.05 7.93 -4.40
C SER A 65 7.69 8.55 -5.72
N VAL A 66 8.13 9.79 -5.95
CA VAL A 66 7.97 10.48 -7.22
C VAL A 66 9.31 10.49 -7.92
N ASN A 67 9.39 9.78 -9.04
CA ASN A 67 10.55 9.84 -9.92
C ASN A 67 10.21 10.76 -11.09
N LEU A 68 10.76 11.97 -11.07
CA LEU A 68 10.66 12.90 -12.19
C LEU A 68 11.81 12.64 -13.15
N ARG A 69 11.47 12.28 -14.38
CA ARG A 69 12.48 12.20 -15.43
C ARG A 69 12.82 13.62 -15.85
N LYS A 70 14.09 14.01 -15.70
CA LYS A 70 14.61 15.20 -16.38
C LYS A 70 14.79 14.84 -17.86
N GLY A 71 14.18 15.66 -18.71
CA GLY A 71 14.44 15.65 -20.16
C GLY A 71 15.86 16.05 -20.48
#